data_AF-A0A2H9QMU1-F1
#
_entry.id   AF-A0A2H9QMU1-F1
#
_cell.length_a   1.000
_cell.length_b   1.000
_cell.length_c   1.000
_cell.angle_alpha   90.00
_cell.angle_beta   90.00
_cell.angle_gamma   90.00
#
_symmetry.space_group_name_H-M   'P 1'
#
loop_
_entity.id
_entity.type
_entity.pdbx_description
1 polymer ?
#
loop_
_entity_poly.entity_id
_entity_poly.type
_entity_poly.pdbx_seq_one_letter_code
_entity_poly.pdbx_strand_id
1 'polypeptide(L)'
;MINKKEISYIIIAVFLIALIMVLEKLSLKNYLWALLMAAVMILFHVAGYKILAWRFGSKAEIKFWEVSRFGFRPQYTFRTPVPLWLLFPLFLVIISSGVIKWFSIFSVNIKGTARRAKYRWMREKEIDTAVVASGGALFSLILATISYSLGFREFALYNGWFAVLTILPLGVIGILLATLVRSDTVLMGDYPGTKIFFNSLMYFTFFLVMTIAMLIMMYLKLNIILIIIAAILLGFVIMVSFMDKIMKGTGYYW
;
A
#
# COMPACT_ATOMS: atom_id res chain seq x y z
N MET A 1 2.26 -18.26 6.43
CA MET A 1 1.91 -18.46 7.86
C MET A 1 2.10 -17.14 8.59
N ILE A 2 1.20 -16.82 9.52
CA ILE A 2 1.24 -15.60 10.33
C ILE A 2 2.04 -15.90 11.60
N ASN A 3 3.04 -15.08 11.90
CA ASN A 3 3.85 -15.21 13.12
C ASN A 3 3.15 -14.54 14.32
N LYS A 4 3.44 -14.96 15.55
CA LYS A 4 2.94 -14.33 16.80
C LYS A 4 3.16 -12.81 16.82
N LYS A 5 4.34 -12.35 16.37
CA LYS A 5 4.65 -10.91 16.25
C LYS A 5 3.76 -10.17 15.24
N GLU A 6 3.37 -10.85 14.16
CA GLU A 6 2.47 -10.25 13.16
C GLU A 6 1.05 -10.14 13.70
N ILE A 7 0.60 -11.10 14.52
CA ILE A 7 -0.70 -11.01 15.20
C ILE A 7 -0.76 -9.75 16.07
N SER A 8 0.30 -9.44 16.83
CA SER A 8 0.33 -8.21 17.62
C SER A 8 0.29 -6.95 16.74
N TYR A 9 0.99 -6.93 15.61
CA TYR A 9 0.91 -5.80 14.67
C TYR A 9 -0.49 -5.65 14.08
N ILE A 10 -1.14 -6.75 13.72
CA ILE A 10 -2.52 -6.73 13.21
C ILE A 10 -3.47 -6.17 14.26
N ILE A 11 -3.38 -6.62 15.51
CA ILE A 11 -4.25 -6.14 16.60
C ILE A 11 -4.05 -4.64 16.80
N ILE A 12 -2.81 -4.17 16.95
CA ILE A 12 -2.49 -2.75 17.14
C ILE A 12 -2.98 -1.91 15.95
N ALA A 13 -2.80 -2.41 14.72
CA ALA A 13 -3.27 -1.77 13.50
C ALA A 13 -4.79 -1.58 13.52
N VAL A 14 -5.55 -2.61 13.94
CA VAL A 14 -7.01 -2.55 14.02
C VAL A 14 -7.46 -1.44 14.96
N PHE A 15 -6.88 -1.36 16.16
CA PHE A 15 -7.22 -0.31 17.12
C PHE A 15 -6.87 1.09 16.60
N LEU A 16 -5.67 1.27 16.05
CA LEU A 16 -5.23 2.57 15.52
C LEU A 16 -6.13 3.04 14.36
N ILE A 17 -6.42 2.16 13.42
CA ILE A 17 -7.20 2.49 12.24
C ILE A 17 -8.67 2.77 12.60
N ALA A 18 -9.24 2.01 13.54
CA ALA A 18 -10.56 2.29 14.07
C ALA A 18 -10.63 3.69 14.71
N LEU A 19 -9.61 4.07 15.48
CA LEU A 19 -9.50 5.40 16.07
C LEU A 19 -9.44 6.50 15.00
N ILE A 20 -8.61 6.32 13.97
CA ILE A 20 -8.49 7.26 12.85
C ILE A 20 -9.83 7.44 12.11
N MET A 21 -10.60 6.36 11.91
CA MET A 21 -11.89 6.43 11.23
C MET A 21 -12.89 7.34 11.95
N VAL A 22 -12.91 7.29 13.29
CA VAL A 22 -13.97 7.93 14.11
C VAL A 22 -13.51 9.19 14.85
N LEU A 23 -12.28 9.67 14.65
CA LEU A 23 -11.71 10.75 15.47
C LEU A 23 -12.59 12.01 15.51
N GLU A 24 -13.24 12.36 14.40
CA GLU A 24 -14.16 13.51 14.30
C GLU A 24 -15.46 13.35 15.10
N LYS A 25 -15.92 12.11 15.27
CA LYS A 25 -17.23 11.77 15.86
C LYS A 25 -17.06 10.68 16.90
N LEU A 26 -16.15 10.94 17.85
CA LEU A 26 -15.76 9.97 18.87
C LEU A 26 -16.96 9.65 19.76
N SER A 27 -17.47 8.44 19.60
CA SER A 27 -18.51 7.85 20.43
C SER A 27 -18.18 6.37 20.57
N LEU A 28 -18.41 5.79 21.75
CA LEU A 28 -18.12 4.38 22.00
C LEU A 28 -18.79 3.46 20.97
N LYS A 29 -20.05 3.76 20.62
CA LYS A 29 -20.80 3.01 19.60
C LYS A 29 -20.11 3.07 18.23
N ASN A 30 -19.72 4.26 17.79
CA ASN A 30 -19.05 4.46 16.51
C ASN A 30 -17.69 3.75 16.50
N TYR A 31 -16.94 3.85 17.60
CA TYR A 31 -15.64 3.22 17.74
C TYR A 31 -15.71 1.69 17.66
N LEU A 32 -16.70 1.06 18.30
CA LEU A 32 -16.90 -0.39 18.22
C LEU A 32 -17.23 -0.85 16.79
N TRP A 33 -18.08 -0.10 16.06
CA TRP A 33 -18.35 -0.37 14.65
C TRP A 33 -17.11 -0.20 13.78
N ALA A 34 -16.34 0.87 13.99
CA ALA A 34 -15.09 1.10 13.28
C ALA A 34 -14.03 0.04 13.59
N LEU A 35 -14.02 -0.52 14.80
CA LEU A 35 -13.13 -1.61 15.19
C LEU A 35 -13.42 -2.88 14.40
N LEU A 36 -14.69 -3.23 14.22
CA LEU A 36 -15.09 -4.34 13.35
C LEU A 36 -14.69 -4.08 11.89
N MET A 37 -14.97 -2.89 11.37
CA MET A 37 -14.60 -2.51 9.99
C MET A 37 -13.08 -2.54 9.77
N ALA A 38 -12.31 -1.95 10.69
CA ALA A 38 -10.85 -1.96 10.66
C ALA A 38 -10.30 -3.38 10.74
N ALA A 39 -10.88 -4.27 11.57
CA ALA A 39 -10.50 -5.68 11.63
C ALA A 39 -10.65 -6.37 10.27
N VAL A 40 -11.82 -6.26 9.64
CA VAL A 40 -12.08 -6.85 8.32
C VAL A 40 -11.12 -6.27 7.27
N MET A 41 -10.97 -4.94 7.24
CA MET A 41 -10.10 -4.24 6.29
C MET A 41 -8.63 -4.70 6.42
N ILE A 42 -8.10 -4.73 7.63
CA ILE A 42 -6.70 -5.10 7.88
C ILE A 42 -6.46 -6.59 7.59
N LEU A 43 -7.40 -7.47 7.96
CA LEU A 43 -7.27 -8.90 7.69
C LEU A 43 -7.27 -9.19 6.19
N PHE A 44 -8.16 -8.57 5.41
CA PHE A 44 -8.17 -8.72 3.94
C PHE A 44 -6.87 -8.20 3.32
N HIS A 45 -6.40 -7.04 3.75
CA HIS A 45 -5.16 -6.45 3.25
C HIS A 45 -3.95 -7.35 3.56
N VAL A 46 -3.82 -7.83 4.79
CA VAL A 46 -2.79 -8.78 5.21
C VAL A 46 -2.87 -10.08 4.42
N ALA A 47 -4.09 -10.61 4.22
CA ALA A 47 -4.32 -11.82 3.45
C ALA A 47 -3.81 -11.69 2.02
N GLY A 48 -4.00 -10.53 1.39
CA GLY A 48 -3.50 -10.25 0.05
C GLY A 48 -1.99 -10.45 -0.09
N TYR A 49 -1.20 -9.89 0.84
CA TYR A 49 0.25 -10.13 0.88
C TYR A 49 0.58 -11.61 1.04
N LYS A 50 -0.10 -12.29 1.97
CA LYS A 50 0.20 -13.69 2.30
C LYS A 50 -0.15 -14.65 1.17
N ILE A 51 -1.30 -14.46 0.51
CA ILE A 51 -1.77 -15.28 -0.60
C ILE A 51 -0.85 -15.12 -1.80
N LEU A 52 -0.51 -13.89 -2.19
CA LEU A 52 0.40 -13.67 -3.31
C LEU A 52 1.81 -14.16 -2.98
N ALA A 53 2.36 -13.87 -1.80
CA ALA A 53 3.66 -14.40 -1.41
C ALA A 53 3.71 -15.93 -1.52
N TRP A 54 2.70 -16.62 -1.00
CA TRP A 54 2.60 -18.08 -1.08
C TRP A 54 2.57 -18.59 -2.53
N ARG A 55 1.81 -17.93 -3.42
CA ARG A 55 1.75 -18.27 -4.85
C ARG A 55 3.12 -18.13 -5.54
N PHE A 56 3.90 -17.13 -5.14
CA PHE A 56 5.25 -16.87 -5.67
C PHE A 56 6.36 -17.59 -4.91
N GLY A 57 6.03 -18.58 -4.06
CA GLY A 57 7.03 -19.33 -3.29
C GLY A 57 7.83 -18.47 -2.31
N SER A 58 7.27 -17.35 -1.88
CA SER A 58 7.89 -16.36 -1.00
C SER A 58 7.13 -16.25 0.33
N LYS A 59 7.77 -15.66 1.33
CA LYS A 59 7.18 -15.27 2.61
C LYS A 59 7.11 -13.76 2.65
N ALA A 60 5.92 -13.21 2.84
CA ALA A 60 5.74 -11.81 3.21
C ALA A 60 5.71 -11.72 4.74
N GLU A 61 6.66 -10.99 5.32
CA GLU A 61 6.71 -10.60 6.73
C GLU A 61 6.18 -9.17 6.85
N ILE A 62 5.12 -9.01 7.64
CA ILE A 62 4.47 -7.72 7.85
C ILE A 62 5.07 -7.08 9.09
N LYS A 63 5.40 -5.80 8.97
CA LYS A 63 5.89 -4.96 10.07
C LYS A 63 5.20 -3.60 9.98
N PHE A 64 5.33 -2.80 11.02
CA PHE A 64 5.03 -1.39 10.87
C PHE A 64 6.16 -0.67 10.15
N TRP A 65 5.85 0.45 9.47
CA TRP A 65 6.92 1.29 8.92
C TRP A 65 7.49 2.19 10.02
N GLU A 66 8.80 2.18 10.10
CA GLU A 66 9.60 2.95 11.05
C GLU A 66 10.62 3.75 10.27
N VAL A 67 11.04 4.88 10.82
CA VAL A 67 12.12 5.68 10.24
C VAL A 67 13.30 5.68 11.19
N SER A 68 14.41 5.11 10.72
CA SER A 68 15.65 4.99 11.48
C SER A 68 16.62 6.14 11.25
N ARG A 69 16.34 7.05 10.31
CA ARG A 69 17.23 8.15 9.92
C ARG A 69 16.48 9.48 9.90
N PHE A 70 17.16 10.55 10.26
CA PHE A 70 16.63 11.91 10.10
C PHE A 70 17.56 12.72 9.22
N GLY A 71 17.01 13.46 8.26
CA GLY A 71 17.80 14.25 7.34
C GLY A 71 18.62 13.41 6.35
N PHE A 72 19.64 14.05 5.79
CA PHE A 72 20.25 13.62 4.53
C PHE A 72 21.61 12.93 4.70
N ARG A 73 22.29 13.03 5.85
CA ARG A 73 23.60 12.38 6.00
C ARG A 73 23.42 10.95 6.52
N PRO A 74 24.18 9.95 6.02
CA PRO A 74 24.10 8.56 6.50
C PRO A 74 24.31 8.40 8.01
N GLN A 75 25.08 9.31 8.61
CA GLN A 75 25.35 9.36 10.05
C GLN A 75 24.20 9.92 10.90
N TYR A 76 23.21 10.55 10.29
CA TYR A 76 22.04 11.07 11.00
C TYR A 76 21.01 9.96 11.17
N THR A 77 21.32 9.04 12.07
CA THR A 77 20.45 7.94 12.48
C THR A 77 19.82 8.27 13.83
N PHE A 78 18.55 7.94 13.98
CA PHE A 78 17.95 7.82 15.30
C PHE A 78 18.56 6.60 16.00
N ARG A 79 18.91 6.74 17.29
CA ARG A 79 19.38 5.61 18.10
C ARG A 79 18.31 4.51 18.17
N THR A 80 17.05 4.90 18.21
CA THR A 80 15.88 4.03 18.16
C THR A 80 14.99 4.45 17.00
N PRO A 81 14.59 3.54 16.09
CA PRO A 81 13.70 3.87 14.98
C PRO A 81 12.41 4.54 15.47
N VAL A 82 12.03 5.63 14.81
CA VAL A 82 10.82 6.38 15.13
C VAL A 82 9.62 5.65 14.53
N PRO A 83 8.57 5.34 15.33
CA PRO A 83 7.38 4.64 14.87
C PRO A 83 6.45 5.59 14.09
N LEU A 84 6.84 5.96 12.86
CA LEU A 84 6.04 6.87 12.04
C LEU A 84 4.67 6.30 11.65
N TRP A 85 4.52 4.97 11.62
CA TRP A 85 3.22 4.33 11.48
C TRP A 85 2.16 4.81 12.49
N LEU A 86 2.58 5.27 13.68
CA LEU A 86 1.68 5.80 14.71
C LEU A 86 1.59 7.33 14.63
N LEU A 87 2.75 7.99 14.59
CA LEU A 87 2.82 9.45 14.67
C LEU A 87 2.22 10.12 13.44
N PHE A 88 2.57 9.63 12.24
CA PHE A 88 2.21 10.29 11.00
C PHE A 88 0.68 10.28 10.74
N PRO A 89 -0.03 9.14 10.86
CA PRO A 89 -1.47 9.14 10.67
C PRO A 89 -2.23 10.01 11.68
N LEU A 90 -1.87 9.95 12.96
CA LEU A 90 -2.53 10.74 13.99
C LEU A 90 -2.29 12.23 13.79
N PHE A 91 -1.05 12.62 13.50
CA PHE A 91 -0.68 14.00 13.21
C PHE A 91 -1.45 14.56 12.02
N LEU A 92 -1.56 13.80 10.92
CA LEU A 92 -2.32 14.22 9.74
C LEU A 92 -3.80 14.42 10.04
N VAL A 93 -4.41 13.50 10.79
CA VAL A 93 -5.84 13.58 11.11
C VAL A 93 -6.10 14.78 12.02
N ILE A 94 -5.23 15.04 13.00
CA ILE A 94 -5.39 16.20 13.92
C ILE A 94 -5.27 17.52 13.16
N ILE A 95 -4.22 17.69 12.32
CA ILE A 95 -3.99 18.95 11.60
C ILE A 95 -5.04 19.20 10.53
N SER A 96 -5.53 18.14 9.89
CA SER A 96 -6.59 18.26 8.88
C SER A 96 -7.99 18.30 9.47
N SER A 97 -8.14 18.34 10.80
CA SER A 97 -9.44 18.26 11.47
C SER A 97 -10.29 17.06 11.00
N GLY A 98 -9.63 15.94 10.73
CA GLY A 98 -10.25 14.69 10.26
C GLY A 98 -10.38 14.53 8.75
N VAL A 99 -10.18 15.59 7.97
CA VAL A 99 -10.38 15.56 6.51
C VAL A 99 -9.43 14.57 5.82
N ILE A 100 -8.17 14.53 6.25
CA ILE A 100 -7.15 13.63 5.68
C ILE A 100 -6.93 12.46 6.64
N LYS A 101 -7.39 11.27 6.23
CA LYS A 101 -7.22 10.02 6.98
C LYS A 101 -6.17 9.13 6.34
N TRP A 102 -5.06 8.92 7.04
CA TRP A 102 -3.98 8.07 6.54
C TRP A 102 -4.10 6.65 7.08
N PHE A 103 -4.43 5.69 6.20
CA PHE A 103 -4.64 4.29 6.62
C PHE A 103 -3.42 3.39 6.43
N SER A 104 -2.39 3.84 5.68
CA SER A 104 -1.26 2.99 5.36
C SER A 104 -0.20 2.96 6.45
N ILE A 105 -0.20 1.87 7.23
CA ILE A 105 0.67 1.70 8.41
C ILE A 105 1.62 0.51 8.32
N PHE A 106 1.49 -0.35 7.31
CA PHE A 106 2.33 -1.54 7.16
C PHE A 106 3.51 -1.34 6.20
N SER A 107 4.61 -1.98 6.54
CA SER A 107 5.72 -2.32 5.65
C SER A 107 5.73 -3.83 5.40
N VAL A 108 6.23 -4.25 4.24
CA VAL A 108 6.28 -5.66 3.86
C VAL A 108 7.68 -6.07 3.45
N ASN A 109 8.25 -7.03 4.17
CA ASN A 109 9.52 -7.65 3.81
C ASN A 109 9.24 -8.98 3.11
N ILE A 110 9.71 -9.14 1.88
CA ILE A 110 9.47 -10.31 1.05
C ILE A 110 10.76 -11.12 1.01
N LYS A 111 10.65 -12.42 1.31
CA LYS A 111 11.77 -13.35 1.34
C LYS A 111 11.44 -14.64 0.61
N GLY A 112 12.33 -15.09 -0.28
CA GLY A 112 12.22 -16.37 -0.94
C GLY A 112 12.20 -17.53 0.06
N THR A 113 11.45 -18.58 -0.25
CA THR A 113 11.45 -19.82 0.54
C THR A 113 12.09 -20.97 -0.22
N ALA A 114 12.44 -22.05 0.48
CA ALA A 114 12.90 -23.29 -0.16
C ALA A 114 11.91 -23.83 -1.22
N ARG A 115 10.60 -23.58 -1.06
CA ARG A 115 9.59 -23.95 -2.08
C ARG A 115 9.85 -23.26 -3.43
N ARG A 116 10.43 -22.06 -3.42
CA ARG A 116 10.80 -21.32 -4.64
C ARG A 116 11.82 -22.11 -5.47
N ALA A 117 12.83 -22.70 -4.82
CA ALA A 117 13.91 -23.43 -5.49
C ALA A 117 13.41 -24.61 -6.36
N LYS A 118 12.24 -25.17 -6.04
CA LYS A 118 11.65 -26.27 -6.82
C LYS A 118 11.06 -25.83 -8.17
N TYR A 119 10.62 -24.58 -8.29
CA TYR A 119 9.83 -24.11 -9.44
C TYR A 119 10.38 -22.84 -10.10
N ARG A 120 11.28 -22.13 -9.42
CA ARG A 120 11.83 -20.82 -9.83
C ARG A 120 13.26 -20.67 -9.33
N TRP A 121 13.96 -19.71 -9.94
CA TRP A 121 15.30 -19.33 -9.52
C TRP A 121 15.27 -18.83 -8.06
N MET A 122 16.32 -19.16 -7.29
CA MET A 122 16.40 -18.78 -5.87
C MET A 122 16.39 -17.27 -5.66
N ARG A 123 16.89 -16.50 -6.62
CA ARG A 123 16.84 -15.03 -6.59
C ARG A 123 15.43 -14.54 -6.88
N GLU A 124 14.97 -13.57 -6.09
CA GLU A 124 13.70 -12.90 -6.31
C GLU A 124 13.77 -12.09 -7.61
N LYS A 125 12.83 -12.35 -8.54
CA LYS A 125 12.64 -11.47 -9.69
C LYS A 125 11.95 -10.21 -9.21
N GLU A 126 12.40 -9.06 -9.66
CA GLU A 126 11.86 -7.75 -9.29
C GLU A 126 10.33 -7.71 -9.48
N ILE A 127 9.84 -8.18 -10.62
CA ILE A 127 8.39 -8.26 -10.90
C ILE A 127 7.62 -9.12 -9.89
N ASP A 128 8.19 -10.22 -9.39
CA ASP A 128 7.53 -11.06 -8.38
C ASP A 128 7.39 -10.27 -7.07
N THR A 129 8.42 -9.53 -6.69
CA THR A 129 8.42 -8.67 -5.50
C THR A 129 7.40 -7.53 -5.65
N ALA A 130 7.30 -6.91 -6.84
CA ALA A 130 6.29 -5.89 -7.12
C ALA A 130 4.85 -6.45 -7.00
N VAL A 131 4.59 -7.63 -7.58
CA VAL A 131 3.27 -8.28 -7.53
C VAL A 131 2.91 -8.71 -6.10
N VAL A 132 3.86 -9.23 -5.34
CA VAL A 132 3.60 -9.56 -3.93
C VAL A 132 3.36 -8.29 -3.11
N ALA A 133 4.12 -7.22 -3.35
CA ALA A 133 3.97 -5.94 -2.66
C ALA A 133 2.66 -5.20 -3.03
N SER A 134 2.04 -5.47 -4.17
CA SER A 134 0.70 -4.93 -4.49
C SER A 134 -0.45 -5.73 -3.88
N GLY A 135 -0.18 -6.92 -3.33
CA GLY A 135 -1.21 -7.84 -2.86
C GLY A 135 -2.16 -7.26 -1.83
N GLY A 136 -1.65 -6.48 -0.87
CA GLY A 136 -2.50 -5.80 0.10
C GLY A 136 -3.44 -4.79 -0.54
N ALA A 137 -2.92 -3.92 -1.41
CA ALA A 137 -3.73 -2.93 -2.12
C ALA A 137 -4.77 -3.58 -3.05
N LEU A 138 -4.39 -4.64 -3.78
CA LEU A 138 -5.31 -5.39 -4.64
C LEU A 138 -6.48 -5.99 -3.83
N PHE A 139 -6.20 -6.62 -2.68
CA PHE A 139 -7.24 -7.20 -1.84
C PHE A 139 -8.12 -6.13 -1.19
N SER A 140 -7.56 -4.97 -0.83
CA SER A 140 -8.34 -3.81 -0.40
C SER A 140 -9.26 -3.29 -1.50
N LEU A 141 -8.84 -3.25 -2.77
CA LEU A 141 -9.72 -2.89 -3.89
C LEU A 141 -10.85 -3.90 -4.12
N ILE A 142 -10.56 -5.19 -4.00
CA ILE A 142 -11.59 -6.24 -4.06
C ILE A 142 -12.60 -6.02 -2.93
N LEU A 143 -12.14 -5.80 -1.71
CA LEU A 143 -13.02 -5.54 -0.57
C LEU A 143 -13.80 -4.23 -0.74
N ALA A 144 -13.20 -3.19 -1.31
CA ALA A 144 -13.88 -1.93 -1.64
C ALA A 144 -15.03 -2.17 -2.62
N THR A 145 -14.78 -2.95 -3.67
CA THR A 145 -15.75 -3.32 -4.70
C THR A 145 -16.94 -4.08 -4.10
N ILE A 146 -16.65 -5.11 -3.30
CA ILE A 146 -17.68 -5.90 -2.60
C ILE A 146 -18.49 -5.00 -1.66
N SER A 147 -17.83 -4.21 -0.83
CA SER A 147 -18.48 -3.32 0.13
C SER A 147 -19.37 -2.29 -0.54
N TYR A 148 -18.93 -1.74 -1.68
CA TYR A 148 -19.73 -0.81 -2.47
C TYR A 148 -20.98 -1.49 -3.05
N SER A 149 -20.84 -2.72 -3.57
CA SER A 149 -21.98 -3.48 -4.10
C SER A 149 -23.02 -3.83 -3.03
N LEU A 150 -22.61 -3.99 -1.77
CA LEU A 150 -23.48 -4.22 -0.62
C LEU A 150 -24.07 -2.94 -0.02
N GLY A 151 -23.76 -1.77 -0.58
CA GLY A 151 -24.25 -0.47 -0.09
C GLY A 151 -23.43 0.15 1.05
N PHE A 152 -22.35 -0.50 1.51
CA PHE A 152 -21.45 0.04 2.53
C PHE A 152 -20.45 1.04 1.92
N ARG A 153 -20.96 2.18 1.44
CA ARG A 153 -20.18 3.14 0.66
C ARG A 153 -18.99 3.73 1.42
N GLU A 154 -19.15 4.13 2.67
CA GLU A 154 -18.05 4.69 3.47
C GLU A 154 -16.93 3.68 3.66
N PHE A 155 -17.29 2.44 3.99
CA PHE A 155 -16.32 1.35 4.14
C PHE A 155 -15.61 1.03 2.82
N ALA A 156 -16.32 1.09 1.69
CA ALA A 156 -15.71 0.96 0.37
C ALA A 156 -14.67 2.06 0.10
N LEU A 157 -15.00 3.32 0.42
CA LEU A 157 -14.08 4.45 0.25
C LEU A 157 -12.86 4.32 1.16
N TYR A 158 -13.01 3.88 2.42
CA TYR A 158 -11.87 3.63 3.30
C TYR A 158 -10.92 2.57 2.73
N ASN A 159 -11.45 1.47 2.18
CA ASN A 159 -10.65 0.44 1.53
C ASN A 159 -9.96 0.96 0.25
N GLY A 160 -10.67 1.75 -0.56
CA GLY A 160 -10.11 2.39 -1.75
C GLY A 160 -8.97 3.34 -1.40
N TRP A 161 -9.16 4.21 -0.41
CA TRP A 161 -8.11 5.09 0.12
C TRP A 161 -6.93 4.31 0.68
N PHE A 162 -7.18 3.25 1.45
CA PHE A 162 -6.11 2.41 1.98
C PHE A 162 -5.28 1.77 0.86
N ALA A 163 -5.92 1.33 -0.23
CA ALA A 163 -5.23 0.82 -1.41
C ALA A 163 -4.37 1.91 -2.09
N VAL A 164 -4.93 3.09 -2.34
CA VAL A 164 -4.19 4.24 -2.94
C VAL A 164 -2.96 4.55 -2.12
N LEU A 165 -3.15 4.79 -0.81
CA LEU A 165 -2.06 5.20 0.07
C LEU A 165 -0.95 4.16 0.13
N THR A 166 -1.31 2.87 0.14
CA THR A 166 -0.32 1.76 0.14
C THR A 166 0.53 1.70 -1.13
N ILE A 167 -0.04 2.06 -2.28
CA ILE A 167 0.68 2.07 -3.57
C ILE A 167 1.59 3.28 -3.70
N LEU A 168 1.30 4.40 -3.03
CA LEU A 168 2.11 5.61 -3.15
C LEU A 168 3.58 5.35 -2.79
N PRO A 169 4.55 5.76 -3.62
CA PRO A 169 5.95 5.47 -3.36
C PRO A 169 6.51 6.47 -2.34
N LEU A 170 6.11 6.36 -1.06
CA LEU A 170 6.58 7.26 0.00
C LEU A 170 8.11 7.32 0.12
N GLY A 171 8.80 6.22 -0.21
CA GLY A 171 10.26 6.21 -0.30
C GLY A 171 10.80 7.17 -1.34
N VAL A 172 10.09 7.40 -2.46
CA VAL A 172 10.46 8.38 -3.48
C VAL A 172 10.31 9.80 -2.97
N ILE A 173 9.30 10.11 -2.15
CA ILE A 173 9.21 11.45 -1.53
C ILE A 173 10.43 11.70 -0.65
N GLY A 174 10.86 10.69 0.12
CA GLY A 174 12.13 10.75 0.86
C GLY A 174 13.36 10.91 -0.03
N ILE A 175 13.42 10.18 -1.16
CA ILE A 175 14.53 10.27 -2.12
C ILE A 175 14.54 11.59 -2.88
N LEU A 176 13.39 12.16 -3.23
CA LEU A 176 13.27 13.41 -3.98
C LEU A 176 13.72 14.59 -3.09
N LEU A 177 13.34 14.55 -1.81
CA LEU A 177 13.91 15.44 -0.79
C LEU A 177 15.42 15.20 -0.63
N ALA A 178 15.89 13.95 -0.69
CA ALA A 178 17.31 13.62 -0.57
C ALA A 178 18.15 13.99 -1.80
N THR A 179 17.61 13.90 -3.02
CA THR A 179 18.30 14.25 -4.28
C THR A 179 18.40 15.75 -4.45
N LEU A 180 17.40 16.53 -4.02
CA LEU A 180 17.52 17.99 -3.88
C LEU A 180 18.67 18.40 -2.95
N VAL A 181 19.10 17.50 -2.04
CA VAL A 181 20.17 17.75 -1.06
C VAL A 181 21.37 16.80 -1.25
N ARG A 182 21.47 16.14 -2.42
CA ARG A 182 22.60 15.29 -2.82
C ARG A 182 22.96 14.18 -1.81
N SER A 183 21.95 13.40 -1.40
CA SER A 183 22.08 12.32 -0.43
C SER A 183 21.62 10.97 -0.98
N ASP A 184 22.45 9.94 -0.76
CA ASP A 184 22.22 8.55 -1.18
C ASP A 184 21.28 7.76 -0.24
N THR A 185 20.40 8.42 0.51
CA THR A 185 19.63 7.75 1.59
C THR A 185 18.17 7.45 1.23
N VAL A 186 17.78 6.18 1.33
CA VAL A 186 16.38 5.72 1.18
C VAL A 186 15.76 5.52 2.56
N LEU A 187 14.92 6.48 2.97
CA LEU A 187 14.28 6.51 4.31
C LEU A 187 13.16 5.47 4.52
N MET A 188 12.64 4.85 3.44
CA MET A 188 11.49 3.93 3.50
C MET A 188 11.56 2.78 2.46
N GLY A 189 12.70 2.09 2.39
CA GLY A 189 12.92 1.03 1.39
C GLY A 189 11.95 -0.15 1.49
N ASP A 190 11.40 -0.40 2.68
CA ASP A 190 10.47 -1.51 2.93
C ASP A 190 8.98 -1.17 2.75
N TYR A 191 8.66 0.07 2.37
CA TYR A 191 7.28 0.48 2.13
C TYR A 191 6.73 -0.17 0.83
N PRO A 192 5.50 -0.73 0.83
CA PRO A 192 5.00 -1.49 -0.31
C PRO A 192 5.01 -0.70 -1.62
N GLY A 193 4.51 0.54 -1.62
CA GLY A 193 4.50 1.41 -2.80
C GLY A 193 5.88 1.66 -3.39
N THR A 194 6.90 1.81 -2.54
CA THR A 194 8.31 1.93 -2.95
C THR A 194 8.76 0.67 -3.68
N LYS A 195 8.43 -0.52 -3.16
CA LYS A 195 8.78 -1.80 -3.80
C LYS A 195 8.06 -2.00 -5.14
N ILE A 196 6.79 -1.60 -5.25
CA ILE A 196 6.05 -1.69 -6.51
C ILE A 196 6.72 -0.77 -7.55
N PHE A 197 6.98 0.48 -7.18
CA PHE A 197 7.57 1.50 -8.06
C PHE A 197 8.95 1.11 -8.60
N PHE A 198 9.89 0.75 -7.71
CA PHE A 198 11.28 0.50 -8.12
C PHE A 198 11.48 -0.85 -8.82
N ASN A 199 10.64 -1.85 -8.53
CA ASN A 199 10.78 -3.17 -9.16
C ASN A 199 10.03 -3.30 -10.48
N SER A 200 8.98 -2.51 -10.71
CA SER A 200 8.28 -2.48 -12.00
C SER A 200 7.46 -1.21 -12.16
N LEU A 201 8.06 -0.22 -12.82
CA LEU A 201 7.42 1.07 -13.06
C LEU A 201 6.13 0.95 -13.90
N MET A 202 6.10 0.04 -14.87
CA MET A 202 4.89 -0.24 -15.67
C MET A 202 3.76 -0.76 -14.79
N TYR A 203 4.07 -1.74 -13.94
CA TYR A 203 3.09 -2.34 -13.04
C TYR A 203 2.59 -1.34 -12.00
N PHE A 204 3.49 -0.51 -11.45
CA PHE A 204 3.14 0.61 -10.58
C PHE A 204 2.15 1.56 -11.24
N THR A 205 2.46 2.05 -12.45
CA THR A 205 1.61 3.01 -13.16
C THR A 205 0.23 2.43 -13.42
N PHE A 206 0.15 1.19 -13.91
CA PHE A 206 -1.12 0.49 -14.10
C PHE A 206 -1.94 0.44 -12.81
N PHE A 207 -1.33 -0.04 -11.71
CA PHE A 207 -2.03 -0.21 -10.44
C PHE A 207 -2.47 1.11 -9.83
N LEU A 208 -1.61 2.14 -9.85
CA LEU A 208 -1.92 3.45 -9.33
C LEU A 208 -3.13 4.06 -10.07
N VAL A 209 -3.08 4.08 -11.40
CA VAL A 209 -4.15 4.62 -12.25
C VAL A 209 -5.45 3.88 -12.02
N MET A 210 -5.41 2.54 -12.06
CA MET A 210 -6.60 1.71 -11.82
C MET A 210 -7.22 2.02 -10.45
N THR A 211 -6.40 2.11 -9.40
CA THR A 211 -6.86 2.38 -8.03
C THR A 211 -7.51 3.77 -7.92
N ILE A 212 -6.87 4.80 -8.48
CA ILE A 212 -7.40 6.18 -8.49
C ILE A 212 -8.71 6.24 -9.28
N ALA A 213 -8.76 5.62 -10.45
CA ALA A 213 -9.95 5.58 -11.30
C ALA A 213 -11.12 4.91 -10.57
N MET A 214 -10.89 3.76 -9.92
CA MET A 214 -11.92 3.10 -9.10
C MET A 214 -12.43 4.02 -8.00
N LEU A 215 -11.54 4.69 -7.28
CA LEU A 215 -11.90 5.59 -6.17
C LEU A 215 -12.74 6.78 -6.66
N ILE A 216 -12.34 7.43 -7.75
CA ILE A 216 -13.10 8.54 -8.36
C ILE A 216 -14.49 8.06 -8.77
N MET A 217 -14.59 6.93 -9.45
CA MET A 217 -15.89 6.44 -9.93
C MET A 217 -16.82 5.97 -8.80
N MET A 218 -16.28 5.41 -7.72
CA MET A 218 -17.04 5.14 -6.48
C MET A 218 -17.52 6.44 -5.82
N TYR A 219 -16.72 7.50 -5.88
CA TYR A 219 -17.14 8.82 -5.41
C TYR A 219 -18.28 9.40 -6.24
N LEU A 220 -18.24 9.22 -7.57
CA LEU A 220 -19.28 9.62 -8.52
C LEU A 220 -20.53 8.74 -8.51
N LYS A 221 -20.61 7.74 -7.62
CA LYS A 221 -21.74 6.82 -7.47
C LYS A 221 -22.07 6.03 -8.75
N LEU A 222 -21.08 5.68 -9.56
CA LEU A 222 -21.30 4.91 -10.79
C LEU A 222 -21.65 3.45 -10.50
N ASN A 223 -22.13 2.74 -11.53
CA ASN A 223 -22.39 1.31 -11.47
C ASN A 223 -21.08 0.52 -11.26
N ILE A 224 -21.10 -0.51 -10.41
CA ILE A 224 -19.94 -1.34 -10.05
C ILE A 224 -19.25 -1.96 -11.28
N ILE A 225 -20.01 -2.45 -12.26
CA ILE A 225 -19.48 -3.10 -13.46
C ILE A 225 -18.71 -2.06 -14.28
N LEU A 226 -19.31 -0.87 -14.46
CA LEU A 226 -18.67 0.24 -15.15
C LEU A 226 -17.39 0.69 -14.45
N ILE A 227 -17.40 0.78 -13.12
CA ILE A 227 -16.22 1.13 -12.30
C ILE A 227 -15.06 0.18 -12.60
N ILE A 228 -15.30 -1.13 -12.56
CA ILE A 228 -14.26 -2.15 -12.76
C ILE A 228 -13.72 -2.09 -14.19
N ILE A 229 -14.60 -2.11 -15.19
CA ILE A 229 -14.20 -2.14 -16.60
C ILE A 229 -13.43 -0.87 -16.95
N ALA A 230 -13.97 0.31 -16.62
CA ALA A 230 -13.33 1.57 -16.96
C ALA A 230 -11.98 1.74 -16.25
N ALA A 231 -11.84 1.30 -14.99
CA ALA A 231 -10.58 1.42 -14.26
C ALA A 231 -9.48 0.53 -14.84
N ILE A 232 -9.83 -0.71 -15.22
CA ILE A 232 -8.88 -1.64 -15.87
C ILE A 232 -8.47 -1.10 -17.23
N LEU A 233 -9.42 -0.66 -18.05
CA LEU A 233 -9.13 -0.11 -19.38
C LEU A 233 -8.26 1.14 -19.27
N LEU A 234 -8.58 2.08 -18.38
CA LEU A 234 -7.77 3.29 -18.19
C LEU A 234 -6.36 2.97 -17.70
N GLY A 235 -6.23 2.05 -16.74
CA GLY A 235 -4.94 1.55 -16.27
C GLY A 235 -4.10 0.96 -17.41
N PHE A 236 -4.73 0.14 -18.25
CA PHE A 236 -4.07 -0.50 -19.39
C PHE A 236 -3.62 0.50 -20.45
N VAL A 237 -4.50 1.43 -20.85
CA VAL A 237 -4.19 2.47 -21.84
C VAL A 237 -3.00 3.33 -21.39
N ILE A 238 -2.99 3.77 -20.13
CA ILE A 238 -1.90 4.59 -19.60
C ILE A 238 -0.59 3.77 -19.52
N MET A 239 -0.66 2.50 -19.09
CA MET A 239 0.50 1.62 -19.04
C MET A 239 1.15 1.44 -20.43
N VAL A 240 0.34 1.15 -21.46
CA VAL A 240 0.84 0.99 -22.84
C VAL A 240 1.44 2.30 -23.37
N SER A 241 0.78 3.43 -23.12
CA SER A 241 1.27 4.76 -23.52
C SER A 241 2.61 5.09 -22.85
N PHE A 242 2.79 4.66 -21.60
CA PHE A 242 4.03 4.85 -20.86
C PHE A 242 5.15 3.93 -21.37
N MET A 243 4.82 2.69 -21.74
CA MET A 243 5.75 1.73 -22.34
C MET A 243 6.30 2.26 -23.67
N ASP A 244 5.45 2.81 -24.54
CA ASP A 244 5.88 3.41 -25.81
C ASP A 244 6.90 4.55 -25.60
N LYS A 245 6.67 5.41 -24.60
CA LYS A 245 7.61 6.49 -24.24
C LYS A 245 8.96 5.95 -23.75
N ILE A 246 8.98 4.91 -22.92
CA ILE A 246 10.23 4.30 -22.44
C ILE A 246 11.01 3.67 -23.60
N MET A 247 10.33 2.96 -24.50
CA MET A 247 10.99 2.31 -25.64
C MET A 247 11.61 3.35 -26.58
N LYS A 248 10.89 4.44 -26.88
CA LYS A 248 11.42 5.56 -27.69
C LYS A 248 12.58 6.29 -27.01
N GLY A 249 12.54 6.46 -25.69
CA GLY A 249 13.56 7.19 -24.94
C GLY A 249 14.88 6.45 -24.73
N THR A 250 14.87 5.11 -24.77
CA THR A 250 16.07 4.30 -24.48
C THR A 250 16.87 3.90 -25.73
N GLY A 251 16.40 4.28 -26.93
CA GLY A 251 17.10 3.98 -28.20
C GLY A 251 17.11 2.49 -28.57
N TYR A 252 16.43 1.63 -27.81
CA TYR A 252 16.19 0.24 -28.15
C TYR A 252 15.03 0.15 -29.15
N TYR A 253 15.34 0.44 -30.42
CA TYR A 253 14.52 -0.01 -31.53
C TYR A 253 14.88 -1.48 -31.79
N TRP A 254 13.89 -2.37 -31.68
CA TRP A 254 13.99 -3.76 -32.10
C TRP A 254 14.00 -3.87 -33.61
#